data_AF-A0A523J8H4-F1
#
_entry.id   AF-A0A523J8H4-F1
#
_cell.length_a   1.000
_cell.length_b   1.000
_cell.length_c   1.000
_cell.angle_alpha   90.00
_cell.angle_beta   90.00
_cell.angle_gamma   90.00
#
_symmetry.space_group_name_H-M   'P 1'
#
loop_
_entity.id
_entity.type
_entity.pdbx_description
1 polymer ?
#
loop_
_entity_poly.entity_id
_entity_poly.type
_entity_poly.pdbx_seq_one_letter_code
_entity_poly.pdbx_strand_id
1 'polypeptide(L)' 'MKRTNIVIDEVLMKKALKATGIKTQKEVVDFALKELIRREFQKQILELKGSAKWEGDIKERRKGRLKH' A
#
# COMPACT_ATOMS: atom_id res chain seq x y z
N MET A 1 12.81 11.21 16.56
CA MET A 1 11.32 11.25 16.46
C MET A 1 10.81 12.52 17.11
N LYS A 2 9.77 13.15 16.54
CA LYS A 2 9.11 14.35 17.10
C LYS A 2 7.90 13.94 17.94
N ARG A 3 7.69 14.56 19.11
CA ARG A 3 6.48 14.39 19.92
C ARG A 3 5.45 15.45 19.52
N THR A 4 4.20 15.03 19.39
CA THR A 4 3.08 15.91 19.04
C THR A 4 1.88 15.51 19.88
N ASN A 5 1.14 16.50 20.40
CA ASN A 5 -0.14 16.26 21.07
C ASN A 5 -1.25 16.36 20.02
N ILE A 6 -2.04 15.29 19.90
CA ILE A 6 -3.16 15.21 18.95
C ILE A 6 -4.36 14.61 19.67
N VAL A 7 -5.56 15.09 19.34
CA VAL A 7 -6.81 14.52 19.84
C VAL A 7 -7.18 13.34 18.94
N ILE A 8 -7.43 12.18 19.54
CA ILE A 8 -7.80 10.95 18.84
C ILE A 8 -9.06 10.38 19.48
N ASP A 9 -9.98 9.89 18.65
CA ASP A 9 -11.14 9.14 19.12
C ASP A 9 -10.71 7.83 19.81
N GLU A 10 -11.08 7.67 21.09
CA GLU A 10 -10.70 6.51 21.88
C GLU A 10 -11.32 5.20 21.38
N VAL A 11 -12.54 5.24 20.87
CA VAL A 11 -13.24 4.07 20.35
C VAL A 11 -12.53 3.59 19.09
N LEU A 12 -12.12 4.51 18.21
CA LEU A 12 -11.33 4.20 17.03
C LEU A 12 -9.98 3.59 17.41
N MET A 13 -9.27 4.19 18.38
CA MET A 13 -7.97 3.68 18.83
C MET A 13 -8.10 2.28 19.44
N LYS A 14 -9.12 2.02 20.27
CA LYS A 14 -9.39 0.68 20.83
C LYS A 14 -9.65 -0.36 19.74
N LYS A 15 -10.45 0.00 18.72
CA LYS A 15 -10.69 -0.86 17.56
C LYS A 15 -9.40 -1.16 16.81
N ALA A 16 -8.56 -0.15 16.58
CA ALA A 16 -7.28 -0.30 15.89
C ALA A 16 -6.30 -1.19 16.66
N LEU A 17 -6.16 -1.00 17.98
CA LEU A 17 -5.34 -1.86 18.85
C LEU A 17 -5.81 -3.33 18.77
N LYS A 18 -7.13 -3.57 18.89
CA LYS A 18 -7.69 -4.92 18.79
C LYS A 18 -7.50 -5.56 17.41
N ALA A 19 -7.68 -4.78 16.34
CA ALA A 19 -7.58 -5.27 14.97
C ALA A 19 -6.12 -5.57 14.54
N THR A 20 -5.16 -4.79 15.04
CA THR A 20 -3.74 -4.92 14.68
C THR A 20 -2.95 -5.80 15.65
N GLY A 21 -3.45 -6.01 16.88
CA GLY A 21 -2.71 -6.68 17.95
C GLY A 21 -1.56 -5.84 18.54
N ILE A 22 -1.41 -4.59 18.10
CA ILE A 22 -0.39 -3.67 18.60
C ILE A 22 -0.74 -3.23 20.03
N LYS A 23 0.28 -3.08 20.87
CA LYS A 23 0.10 -2.82 22.31
C LYS A 23 -0.02 -1.33 22.65
N THR A 24 0.58 -0.46 21.85
CA THR A 24 0.67 0.98 22.17
C THR A 24 0.02 1.84 21.11
N GLN A 25 -0.61 2.94 21.55
CA GLN A 25 -1.23 3.91 20.64
C GLN A 25 -0.21 4.54 19.68
N LYS A 26 1.01 4.81 20.17
CA LYS A 26 2.10 5.36 19.35
C LYS A 26 2.43 4.44 18.16
N GLU A 27 2.56 3.14 18.42
CA GLU A 27 2.87 2.15 17.37
C GLU A 27 1.71 1.98 16.40
N VAL A 28 0.45 2.03 16.88
CA VAL A 28 -0.72 2.03 15.99
C VAL A 28 -0.71 3.24 15.06
N VAL A 29 -0.40 4.43 15.57
CA VAL A 29 -0.30 5.65 14.76
C VAL A 29 0.82 5.54 13.73
N ASP A 30 2.00 5.08 14.13
CA ASP A 30 3.14 4.87 13.21
C ASP A 30 2.80 3.85 12.11
N PHE A 31 2.17 2.73 12.49
CA PHE A 31 1.70 1.71 11.57
C PHE A 31 0.67 2.27 10.58
N ALA A 32 -0.33 3.02 11.08
CA ALA A 32 -1.38 3.60 10.25
C ALA A 32 -0.81 4.60 9.23
N LEU A 33 0.16 5.44 9.63
CA LEU A 33 0.81 6.39 8.71
C LEU A 33 1.59 5.66 7.60
N LYS A 34 2.31 4.59 7.94
CA LYS A 34 3.03 3.77 6.95
C LYS A 34 2.07 3.08 5.98
N GLU A 35 0.98 2.52 6.49
CA GLU A 35 -0.02 1.85 5.66
C GLU A 35 -0.78 2.84 4.76
N LEU A 36 -1.04 4.06 5.22
CA LEU A 36 -1.61 5.12 4.38
C LEU A 36 -0.70 5.42 3.18
N ILE A 37 0.57 5.69 3.42
CA ILE A 37 1.55 5.96 2.37
C ILE A 37 1.65 4.78 1.40
N ARG A 38 1.74 3.56 1.92
CA ARG A 38 1.80 2.33 1.12
C ARG A 38 0.59 2.19 0.19
N ARG A 39 -0.62 2.49 0.68
CA ARG A 39 -1.86 2.45 -0.10
C ARG A 39 -1.87 3.49 -1.21
N GLU A 40 -1.41 4.72 -0.93
CA GLU A 40 -1.34 5.75 -1.95
C GLU A 40 -0.34 5.40 -3.06
N PHE A 41 0.84 4.87 -2.73
CA PHE A 41 1.78 4.38 -3.75
C PHE A 41 1.20 3.24 -4.60
N GLN A 42 0.45 2.32 -4.00
CA GLN A 42 -0.21 1.24 -4.76
C GLN A 42 -1.26 1.77 -5.73
N LYS A 43 -2.03 2.80 -5.33
CA LYS A 43 -2.99 3.47 -6.23
C LYS A 43 -2.28 4.13 -7.40
N GLN A 44 -1.18 4.84 -7.17
CA GLN A 44 -0.39 5.46 -8.24
C GLN A 44 0.14 4.43 -9.24
N ILE A 45 0.57 3.25 -8.79
CA ILE A 45 0.97 2.15 -9.68
C ILE A 45 -0.22 1.66 -10.52
N LEU A 46 -1.43 1.59 -9.94
CA LEU A 46 -2.64 1.21 -10.67
C LEU A 46 -3.06 2.26 -11.71
N GLU A 47 -2.85 3.55 -11.43
CA GLU A 47 -3.08 4.64 -12.38
C GLU A 47 -2.08 4.58 -13.56
N LEU A 48 -0.81 4.25 -13.28
CA LEU A 48 0.20 4.03 -14.33
C LEU A 48 -0.10 2.82 -15.22
N LYS A 49 -0.89 1.85 -14.74
CA LYS A 49 -1.32 0.67 -15.50
C LYS A 49 -2.24 1.01 -16.69
N GLY A 50 -2.82 2.22 -16.72
CA GLY A 50 -3.62 2.74 -17.84
C GLY A 50 -2.88 3.70 -18.78
N SER A 51 -1.77 4.28 -18.35
CA SER A 51 -0.97 5.24 -19.13
C SER A 51 0.31 4.65 -19.73
N ALA A 52 0.72 3.46 -19.30
CA ALA A 52 1.75 2.68 -19.98
C ALA A 52 1.19 2.14 -21.31
N LYS A 53 1.36 2.89 -22.40
CA LYS A 53 1.36 2.33 -23.75
C LYS A 53 2.38 1.20 -23.76
N TRP A 54 1.90 -0.04 -23.76
CA TRP A 54 2.73 -1.20 -23.98
C TRP A 54 3.23 -1.16 -25.44
N GLU A 55 4.38 -0.55 -25.67
CA GLU A 55 5.14 -0.64 -26.92
C GLU A 55 5.90 -1.98 -26.94
N GLY A 56 5.21 -3.05 -27.26
CA GLY A 56 5.83 -4.36 -27.44
C GLY A 56 4.86 -5.34 -28.06
N ASP A 57 4.97 -5.63 -29.34
CA ASP A 57 4.07 -6.58 -30.00
C ASP A 57 4.16 -7.96 -29.29
N ILE A 58 3.06 -8.33 -28.63
CA ILE A 58 2.93 -9.58 -27.84
C ILE A 58 3.08 -10.82 -28.76
N LYS A 59 2.97 -10.64 -30.09
CA LYS A 59 3.16 -11.71 -31.07
C LYS A 59 4.60 -12.18 -31.20
N GLU A 60 5.61 -11.34 -30.97
CA GLU A 60 7.01 -11.73 -31.14
C GLU A 60 7.49 -12.71 -30.05
N ARG A 61 7.06 -12.51 -28.80
CA ARG A 61 7.47 -13.36 -27.67
C ARG A 61 6.89 -14.78 -27.70
N ARG A 62 5.84 -15.03 -28.49
CA ARG A 62 5.19 -16.35 -28.57
C ARG A 62 5.84 -17.28 -29.61
N LYS A 63 6.71 -16.78 -30.50
CA LYS A 63 7.40 -17.62 -31.50
C LYS A 63 8.51 -18.51 -30.93
N GLY A 64 8.97 -18.27 -29.70
CA GLY A 64 10.05 -19.04 -29.08
C GLY A 64 9.63 -20.32 -28.34
N ARG A 65 8.33 -20.61 -28.19
CA ARG A 65 7.83 -21.76 -27.39
C ARG A 65 7.36 -22.97 -28.21
N LEU A 66 7.56 -22.96 -29.53
CA LEU A 66 7.23 -24.10 -30.38
C LEU A 66 8.43 -24.47 -31.24
N LYS A 67 9.43 -25.14 -30.65
CA LYS A 67 10.26 -26.10 -31.38
C LYS A 67 10.64 -27.25 -30.44
N HIS A 68 10.16 -28.43 -30.84
CA HIS A 68 10.65 -29.80 -30.70
C HIS A 68 11.48 -30.16 -29.47
#